data_AF-X0TDG1-F1
#
_entry.id   AF-X0TDG1-F1
#
_cell.length_a   1.000
_cell.length_b   1.000
_cell.length_c   1.000
_cell.angle_alpha   90.00
_cell.angle_beta   90.00
_cell.angle_gamma   90.00
#
_symmetry.space_group_name_H-M   'P 1'
#
loop_
_entity.id
_entity.type
_entity.pdbx_description
1 polymer ?
#
loop_
_entity_poly.entity_id
_entity_poly.type
_entity_poly.pdbx_seq_one_letter_code
_entity_poly.pdbx_strand_id
1 'polypeptide(L)'
;INQDFHFINTGNSIPFGFNAVIKIEDINPLNEFKGEKNKGISNDFTDNSKEENIKEIKIFSAASPGEHIRNIGEDVVANQLIISVNHRIRPVDIGALLAGGVNQLLVRGKPKVAVIPTGDELIPPGEEISPGKIIEYNSKIIKGLIYEWGGKVKVYEIVKDIPVDLKEILHEAASQNDVVVVLAGSSAGSKDFTSEIVKSIGDVLVHGVAIMPGKPTILGIIDDTPLIGLPGYPISAIIAAEQFLKPLIFRKLGLTVKRREEIKVHMAHKVVSRL
;
A
#
# COMPACT_ATOMS: atom_id res chain seq x y z
N ILE A 1 43.25 -24.49 20.52
CA ILE A 1 41.97 -24.58 21.26
C ILE A 1 42.02 -25.93 21.98
N ASN A 2 41.86 -25.97 23.30
CA ASN A 2 42.00 -27.19 24.09
C ASN A 2 40.63 -27.81 24.43
N GLN A 3 39.66 -27.71 23.53
CA GLN A 3 38.30 -28.23 23.70
C GLN A 3 37.87 -28.94 22.40
N ASP A 4 37.29 -30.12 22.54
CA ASP A 4 36.86 -30.96 21.41
C ASP A 4 35.45 -30.60 20.92
N PHE A 5 34.59 -30.09 21.80
CA PHE A 5 33.23 -29.63 21.49
C PHE A 5 32.81 -28.49 22.43
N HIS A 6 31.76 -27.77 22.04
CA HIS A 6 31.13 -26.71 22.83
C HIS A 6 29.61 -26.76 22.61
N PHE A 7 28.83 -26.80 23.69
CA PHE A 7 27.37 -26.68 23.60
C PHE A 7 27.00 -25.25 23.23
N ILE A 8 26.09 -25.10 22.27
CA ILE A 8 25.68 -23.80 21.76
C ILE A 8 24.18 -23.79 21.46
N ASN A 9 23.51 -22.73 21.88
CA ASN A 9 22.11 -22.50 21.56
C ASN A 9 21.95 -21.87 20.17
N THR A 10 20.82 -22.14 19.53
CA THR A 10 20.48 -21.53 18.24
C THR A 10 20.49 -20.01 18.35
N GLY A 11 21.22 -19.34 17.44
CA GLY A 11 21.35 -17.88 17.40
C GLY A 11 22.60 -17.33 18.11
N ASN A 12 23.33 -18.15 18.86
CA ASN A 12 24.60 -17.74 19.46
C ASN A 12 25.73 -17.70 18.42
N SER A 13 26.76 -16.90 18.71
CA SER A 13 27.97 -16.83 17.89
C SER A 13 28.81 -18.10 18.03
N ILE A 14 29.32 -18.62 16.91
CA ILE A 14 30.21 -19.79 16.91
C ILE A 14 31.54 -19.44 17.58
N PRO A 15 32.02 -20.20 18.58
CA PRO A 15 33.29 -19.94 19.23
C PRO A 15 34.47 -20.09 18.25
N PHE A 16 35.54 -19.35 18.49
CA PHE A 16 36.71 -19.34 17.62
C PHE A 16 37.26 -20.76 17.42
N GLY A 17 37.45 -21.14 16.15
CA GLY A 17 38.03 -22.40 15.68
C GLY A 17 37.09 -23.61 15.65
N PHE A 18 35.79 -23.41 15.90
CA PHE A 18 34.74 -24.37 15.53
C PHE A 18 34.17 -23.99 14.15
N ASN A 19 33.81 -24.98 13.32
CA ASN A 19 33.36 -24.76 11.95
C ASN A 19 32.14 -25.61 11.54
N ALA A 20 31.49 -26.31 12.47
CA ALA A 20 30.23 -27.01 12.24
C ALA A 20 29.43 -27.07 13.56
N VAL A 21 28.11 -27.15 13.45
CA VAL A 21 27.21 -27.39 14.60
C VAL A 21 26.48 -28.71 14.35
N ILE A 22 26.49 -29.60 15.34
CA ILE A 22 25.76 -30.88 15.31
C ILE A 22 24.53 -30.70 16.18
N LYS A 23 23.36 -31.11 15.68
CA LYS A 23 22.13 -30.97 16.45
C LYS A 23 22.16 -31.90 17.65
N ILE A 24 21.45 -31.51 18.69
CA ILE A 24 21.48 -32.24 19.95
C ILE A 24 20.84 -33.62 19.83
N GLU A 25 19.92 -33.78 18.87
CA GLU A 25 19.29 -35.04 18.52
C GLU A 25 20.24 -36.04 17.83
N ASP A 26 21.36 -35.54 17.29
CA ASP A 26 22.35 -36.31 16.52
C ASP A 26 23.59 -36.68 17.34
N ILE A 27 23.56 -36.44 18.66
CA ILE A 27 24.62 -36.80 19.61
C ILE A 27 24.08 -37.61 20.79
N ASN A 28 24.95 -38.37 21.45
CA ASN A 28 24.66 -39.02 22.73
C ASN A 28 25.76 -38.71 23.75
N PRO A 29 25.47 -38.02 24.86
CA PRO A 29 26.40 -37.83 25.96
C PRO A 29 26.80 -39.17 26.57
N LEU A 30 28.09 -39.39 26.81
CA LEU A 30 28.60 -40.67 27.34
C LEU A 30 28.78 -40.66 28.86
N ASN A 31 28.74 -39.50 29.52
CA ASN A 31 29.00 -39.36 30.96
C ASN A 31 27.85 -38.64 31.70
N GLU A 32 27.24 -39.30 32.69
CA GLU A 32 26.45 -38.67 33.77
C GLU A 32 26.81 -39.26 35.15
N PHE A 33 26.80 -38.40 36.17
CA PHE A 33 26.73 -38.65 37.62
C PHE A 33 27.30 -39.98 38.17
N LYS A 34 28.48 -39.91 38.80
CA LYS A 34 28.85 -40.85 39.88
C LYS A 34 27.92 -40.60 41.09
N GLY A 35 26.70 -41.12 41.04
CA GLY A 35 25.81 -41.17 42.21
C GLY A 35 24.35 -40.84 41.92
N GLU A 36 23.67 -41.64 41.09
CA GLU A 36 22.40 -42.30 41.44
C GLU A 36 21.86 -43.04 40.21
N LYS A 37 21.31 -44.22 40.45
CA LYS A 37 20.89 -45.20 39.42
C LYS A 37 19.70 -44.69 38.61
N ASN A 38 19.72 -44.99 37.31
CA ASN A 38 18.57 -45.27 36.44
C ASN A 38 17.38 -44.29 36.54
N LYS A 39 17.53 -43.11 35.96
CA LYS A 39 16.43 -42.48 35.20
C LYS A 39 16.90 -42.36 33.76
N GLY A 40 16.05 -42.76 32.81
CA GLY A 40 16.38 -42.75 31.39
C GLY A 40 16.97 -41.41 30.98
N ILE A 41 17.95 -41.46 30.07
CA ILE A 41 18.60 -40.30 29.47
C ILE A 41 17.49 -39.50 28.77
N SER A 42 16.94 -38.51 29.46
CA SER A 42 16.08 -37.52 28.83
C SER A 42 17.02 -36.57 28.11
N ASN A 43 16.85 -36.40 26.80
CA ASN A 43 17.46 -35.32 26.01
C ASN A 43 16.90 -33.93 26.40
N ASP A 44 16.69 -33.72 27.70
CA ASP A 44 16.10 -32.52 28.26
C ASP A 44 17.24 -31.60 28.70
N PHE A 45 17.79 -30.91 27.70
CA PHE A 45 18.88 -29.92 27.82
C PHE A 45 18.34 -28.53 28.22
N THR A 46 17.22 -28.47 28.93
CA THR A 46 16.58 -27.21 29.36
C THR A 46 17.29 -26.53 30.53
N ASP A 47 18.34 -27.15 31.09
CA ASP A 47 19.08 -26.69 32.26
C ASP A 47 20.58 -26.56 31.94
N ASN A 48 21.03 -25.32 31.69
CA ASN A 48 22.42 -24.98 31.36
C ASN A 48 23.45 -25.54 32.38
N SER A 49 23.03 -25.82 33.62
CA SER A 49 23.90 -26.37 34.67
C SER A 49 24.35 -27.82 34.43
N LYS A 50 23.67 -28.57 33.54
CA LYS A 50 24.00 -29.96 33.22
C LYS A 50 25.06 -30.09 32.12
N GLU A 51 25.21 -29.08 31.27
CA GLU A 51 26.11 -29.10 30.11
C GLU A 51 27.59 -29.07 30.50
N GLU A 52 27.95 -28.37 31.59
CA GLU A 52 29.34 -28.21 32.06
C GLU A 52 29.99 -29.52 32.53
N ASN A 53 29.19 -30.55 32.82
CA ASN A 53 29.68 -31.83 33.34
C ASN A 53 29.87 -32.92 32.27
N ILE A 54 29.44 -32.68 31.03
CA ILE A 54 29.59 -33.62 29.92
C ILE A 54 31.00 -33.45 29.35
N LYS A 55 31.82 -34.50 29.46
CA LYS A 55 33.20 -34.51 28.93
C LYS A 55 33.35 -35.28 27.61
N GLU A 56 32.37 -36.11 27.27
CA GLU A 56 32.43 -37.01 26.13
C GLU A 56 31.04 -37.11 25.48
N ILE A 57 31.02 -36.99 24.16
CA ILE A 57 29.83 -37.16 23.32
C ILE A 57 30.13 -38.17 22.21
N LYS A 58 29.13 -38.95 21.83
CA LYS A 58 29.15 -39.80 20.65
C LYS A 58 28.35 -39.13 19.55
N ILE A 59 28.98 -38.94 18.39
CA ILE A 59 28.34 -38.40 17.19
C ILE A 59 27.92 -39.58 16.30
N PHE A 60 26.70 -39.56 15.77
CA PHE A 60 26.17 -40.65 14.94
C PHE A 60 26.36 -40.45 13.43
N SER A 61 26.62 -39.22 12.99
CA SER A 61 26.77 -38.83 11.58
C SER A 61 27.96 -37.89 11.38
N ALA A 62 28.61 -37.94 10.22
CA ALA A 62 29.67 -36.98 9.91
C ALA A 62 29.08 -35.57 9.76
N ALA A 63 29.75 -34.57 10.31
CA ALA A 63 29.39 -33.15 10.14
C ALA A 63 30.32 -32.49 9.11
N SER A 64 29.74 -31.77 8.17
CA SER A 64 30.49 -31.04 7.13
C SER A 64 30.86 -29.63 7.61
N PRO A 65 31.99 -29.05 7.15
CA PRO A 65 32.29 -27.65 7.42
C PRO A 65 31.16 -26.72 6.96
N GLY A 66 30.74 -25.81 7.83
CA GLY A 66 29.63 -24.86 7.63
C GLY A 66 28.25 -25.43 7.96
N GLU A 67 28.15 -26.71 8.33
CA GLU A 67 26.86 -27.34 8.64
C GLU A 67 26.21 -26.67 9.86
N HIS A 68 24.95 -26.26 9.67
CA HIS A 68 24.12 -25.57 10.66
C HIS A 68 24.73 -24.26 11.21
N ILE A 69 25.68 -23.67 10.49
CA ILE A 69 26.21 -22.33 10.77
C ILE A 69 25.56 -21.33 9.83
N ARG A 70 25.06 -20.23 10.39
CA ARG A 70 24.68 -19.05 9.60
C ARG A 70 25.85 -18.10 9.47
N ASN A 71 26.24 -17.79 8.23
CA ASN A 71 27.42 -16.98 7.98
C ASN A 71 27.13 -15.49 8.22
N ILE A 72 28.17 -14.74 8.57
CA ILE A 72 28.06 -13.28 8.67
C ILE A 72 27.64 -12.72 7.31
N GLY A 73 26.53 -11.97 7.30
CA GLY A 73 25.99 -11.36 6.09
C GLY A 73 25.22 -12.31 5.16
N GLU A 74 24.83 -13.50 5.64
CA GLU A 74 24.02 -14.46 4.84
C GLU A 74 22.71 -13.86 4.33
N ASP A 75 22.01 -13.08 5.17
CA ASP A 75 20.77 -12.40 4.77
C ASP A 75 21.04 -11.07 4.05
N VAL A 76 21.82 -10.20 4.68
CA VAL A 76 22.11 -8.84 4.20
C VAL A 76 23.54 -8.45 4.61
N VAL A 77 24.32 -7.91 3.68
CA VAL A 77 25.64 -7.35 3.98
C VAL A 77 25.58 -5.86 4.28
N ALA A 78 26.57 -5.35 4.99
CA ALA A 78 26.67 -3.93 5.28
C ALA A 78 26.61 -3.09 3.98
N ASN A 79 25.86 -1.99 4.02
CA ASN A 79 25.62 -1.08 2.90
C ASN A 79 24.85 -1.66 1.70
N GLN A 80 24.30 -2.88 1.81
CA GLN A 80 23.38 -3.39 0.81
C GLN A 80 22.04 -2.64 0.87
N LEU A 81 21.48 -2.36 -0.29
CA LEU A 81 20.16 -1.75 -0.42
C LEU A 81 19.08 -2.73 0.07
N ILE A 82 18.33 -2.35 1.12
CA ILE A 82 17.21 -3.16 1.64
C ILE A 82 15.94 -2.96 0.80
N ILE A 83 15.57 -1.70 0.55
CA ILE A 83 14.42 -1.33 -0.29
C ILE A 83 14.81 -0.21 -1.26
N SER A 84 14.25 -0.26 -2.48
CA SER A 84 14.46 0.79 -3.47
C SER A 84 13.59 2.03 -3.21
N VAL A 85 13.98 3.15 -3.82
CA VAL A 85 13.14 4.35 -3.85
C VAL A 85 11.80 4.05 -4.56
N ASN A 86 10.72 4.67 -4.08
CA ASN A 86 9.36 4.45 -4.57
C ASN A 86 8.83 3.02 -4.40
N HIS A 87 9.39 2.28 -3.44
CA HIS A 87 8.84 1.00 -3.03
C HIS A 87 7.64 1.19 -2.09
N ARG A 88 6.55 0.49 -2.36
CA ARG A 88 5.41 0.45 -1.44
C ARG A 88 5.76 -0.49 -0.29
N ILE A 89 5.94 0.07 0.91
CA ILE A 89 6.25 -0.70 2.12
C ILE A 89 5.15 -1.74 2.38
N ARG A 90 5.56 -3.01 2.50
CA ARG A 90 4.76 -4.18 2.87
C ARG A 90 5.18 -4.66 4.26
N PRO A 91 4.40 -5.55 4.91
CA PRO A 91 4.76 -6.09 6.21
C PRO A 91 6.16 -6.71 6.27
N VAL A 92 6.56 -7.47 5.25
CA VAL A 92 7.91 -8.08 5.18
C VAL A 92 9.03 -7.05 5.09
N ASP A 93 8.77 -5.92 4.44
CA ASP A 93 9.77 -4.86 4.29
C ASP A 93 10.02 -4.16 5.64
N ILE A 94 9.00 -4.08 6.50
CA ILE A 94 9.14 -3.56 7.87
C ILE A 94 10.10 -4.45 8.67
N GLY A 95 9.96 -5.77 8.58
CA GLY A 95 10.87 -6.71 9.23
C GLY A 95 12.32 -6.55 8.76
N ALA A 96 12.52 -6.47 7.44
CA ALA A 96 13.84 -6.27 6.86
C ALA A 96 14.49 -4.93 7.28
N LEU A 97 13.71 -3.85 7.31
CA LEU A 97 14.19 -2.53 7.76
C LEU A 97 14.61 -2.55 9.23
N LEU A 98 13.79 -3.14 10.11
CA LEU A 98 14.09 -3.27 11.53
C LEU A 98 15.31 -4.15 11.78
N ALA A 99 15.43 -5.28 11.06
CA ALA A 99 16.60 -6.14 11.12
C ALA A 99 17.88 -5.41 10.67
N GLY A 100 17.75 -4.50 9.70
CA GLY A 100 18.82 -3.60 9.26
C GLY A 100 19.07 -2.39 10.18
N GLY A 101 18.37 -2.27 11.31
CA GLY A 101 18.51 -1.15 12.26
C GLY A 101 17.86 0.17 11.80
N VAL A 102 16.99 0.13 10.79
CA VAL A 102 16.35 1.33 10.23
C VAL A 102 15.01 1.60 10.91
N ASN A 103 15.00 2.56 11.85
CA ASN A 103 13.82 2.90 12.66
C ASN A 103 13.01 4.10 12.13
N GLN A 104 13.55 4.85 11.17
CA GLN A 104 12.91 6.01 10.56
C GLN A 104 13.20 6.06 9.06
N LEU A 105 12.21 6.52 8.29
CA LEU A 105 12.24 6.52 6.83
C LEU A 105 11.67 7.83 6.31
N LEU A 106 12.25 8.36 5.24
CA LEU A 106 11.60 9.41 4.45
C LEU A 106 10.57 8.76 3.52
N VAL A 107 9.32 9.23 3.60
CA VAL A 107 8.22 8.75 2.77
C VAL A 107 7.61 9.89 1.99
N ARG A 108 6.95 9.58 0.88
CA ARG A 108 6.19 10.57 0.12
C ARG A 108 4.94 10.98 0.92
N GLY A 109 4.66 12.27 0.94
CA GLY A 109 3.42 12.80 1.50
C GLY A 109 2.20 12.25 0.74
N LYS A 110 1.09 12.06 1.45
CA LYS A 110 -0.17 11.65 0.81
C LYS A 110 -0.67 12.79 -0.10
N PRO A 111 -0.94 12.54 -1.40
CA PRO A 111 -1.51 13.55 -2.29
C PRO A 111 -2.83 14.08 -1.74
N LYS A 112 -2.97 15.40 -1.66
CA LYS A 112 -4.18 16.08 -1.20
C LYS A 112 -5.16 16.29 -2.34
N VAL A 113 -6.37 15.78 -2.24
CA VAL A 113 -7.39 15.89 -3.27
C VAL A 113 -8.59 16.66 -2.72
N ALA A 114 -8.99 17.74 -3.39
CA ALA A 114 -10.27 18.37 -3.13
C ALA A 114 -11.36 17.66 -3.93
N VAL A 115 -12.51 17.41 -3.31
CA VAL A 115 -13.70 16.88 -3.98
C VAL A 115 -14.86 17.84 -3.72
N ILE A 116 -15.42 18.39 -4.79
CA ILE A 116 -16.46 19.41 -4.76
C ILE A 116 -17.70 18.84 -5.46
N PRO A 117 -18.73 18.43 -4.71
CA PRO A 117 -20.02 18.11 -5.30
C PRO A 117 -20.75 19.37 -5.75
N THR A 118 -21.28 19.38 -6.98
CA THR A 118 -22.06 20.49 -7.51
C THR A 118 -23.38 20.02 -8.09
N GLY A 119 -24.43 20.80 -7.87
CA GLY A 119 -25.75 20.54 -8.42
C GLY A 119 -26.88 21.10 -7.57
N ASP A 120 -27.84 21.74 -8.23
CA ASP A 120 -29.03 22.30 -7.59
C ASP A 120 -29.98 21.22 -7.07
N GLU A 121 -30.00 20.06 -7.73
CA GLU A 121 -30.76 18.87 -7.33
C GLU A 121 -30.19 18.18 -6.09
N LEU A 122 -28.92 18.41 -5.75
CA LEU A 122 -28.24 17.68 -4.70
C LEU A 122 -28.67 18.16 -3.30
N ILE A 123 -28.92 17.18 -2.42
CA ILE A 123 -29.12 17.35 -0.98
C ILE A 123 -28.14 16.46 -0.18
N PRO A 124 -27.70 16.90 1.01
CA PRO A 124 -26.90 16.08 1.91
C PRO A 124 -27.57 14.76 2.32
N PRO A 125 -26.80 13.69 2.59
CA PRO A 125 -27.31 12.49 3.21
C PRO A 125 -27.98 12.76 4.57
N GLY A 126 -29.19 12.22 4.76
CA GLY A 126 -29.97 12.37 5.98
C GLY A 126 -31.07 13.42 5.90
N GLU A 127 -31.08 14.25 4.85
CA GLU A 127 -32.21 15.14 4.56
C GLU A 127 -33.40 14.41 3.91
N GLU A 128 -34.59 14.99 4.06
CA GLU A 128 -35.82 14.46 3.47
C GLU A 128 -35.82 14.62 1.94
N ILE A 129 -36.07 13.53 1.23
CA ILE A 129 -36.12 13.52 -0.24
C ILE A 129 -37.44 14.15 -0.69
N SER A 130 -37.34 15.19 -1.52
CA SER A 130 -38.46 15.80 -2.23
C SER A 130 -38.34 15.57 -3.74
N PRO A 131 -39.45 15.67 -4.51
CA PRO A 131 -39.41 15.52 -5.96
C PRO A 131 -38.37 16.45 -6.61
N GLY A 132 -37.49 15.87 -7.44
CA GLY A 132 -36.41 16.61 -8.11
C GLY A 132 -35.14 16.80 -7.26
N LYS A 133 -35.10 16.30 -6.02
CA LYS A 133 -33.88 16.25 -5.20
C LYS A 133 -33.26 14.85 -5.18
N ILE A 134 -31.93 14.82 -5.14
CA ILE A 134 -31.13 13.59 -5.15
C ILE A 134 -30.11 13.67 -4.00
N ILE A 135 -30.00 12.59 -3.23
CA ILE A 135 -28.98 12.50 -2.18
C ILE A 135 -27.60 12.48 -2.81
N GLU A 136 -26.71 13.34 -2.35
CA GLU A 136 -25.31 13.35 -2.76
C GLU A 136 -24.53 12.24 -2.04
N TYR A 137 -24.02 11.27 -2.81
CA TYR A 137 -23.19 10.18 -2.28
C TYR A 137 -21.92 9.91 -3.11
N ASN A 138 -21.80 10.52 -4.30
CA ASN A 138 -20.65 10.33 -5.16
C ASN A 138 -19.36 10.82 -4.48
N SER A 139 -19.43 11.90 -3.69
CA SER A 139 -18.30 12.41 -2.92
C SER A 139 -17.77 11.38 -1.93
N LYS A 140 -18.65 10.55 -1.35
CA LYS A 140 -18.27 9.47 -0.42
C LYS A 140 -17.60 8.32 -1.15
N ILE A 141 -18.11 7.94 -2.32
CA ILE A 141 -17.49 6.93 -3.19
C ILE A 141 -16.08 7.38 -3.59
N ILE A 142 -15.94 8.58 -4.14
CA ILE A 142 -14.65 9.11 -4.59
C ILE A 142 -13.67 9.28 -3.42
N LYS A 143 -14.15 9.73 -2.25
CA LYS A 143 -13.35 9.78 -1.02
C LYS A 143 -12.80 8.40 -0.65
N GLY A 144 -13.62 7.35 -0.69
CA GLY A 144 -13.19 5.97 -0.43
C GLY A 144 -12.09 5.52 -1.39
N LEU A 145 -12.30 5.72 -2.70
CA LEU A 145 -11.32 5.38 -3.72
C LEU A 145 -9.99 6.11 -3.52
N ILE A 146 -10.02 7.42 -3.23
CA ILE A 146 -8.80 8.20 -2.97
C ILE A 146 -8.01 7.63 -1.78
N TYR A 147 -8.70 7.22 -0.70
CA TYR A 147 -8.04 6.58 0.44
C TYR A 147 -7.41 5.24 0.08
N GLU A 148 -8.10 4.39 -0.68
CA GLU A 148 -7.56 3.10 -1.15
C GLU A 148 -6.31 3.29 -2.01
N TRP A 149 -6.25 4.40 -2.75
CA TRP A 149 -5.11 4.77 -3.60
C TRP A 149 -3.99 5.48 -2.83
N GLY A 150 -4.16 5.73 -1.53
CA GLY A 150 -3.14 6.34 -0.66
C GLY A 150 -3.17 7.86 -0.58
N GLY A 151 -4.21 8.50 -1.11
CA GLY A 151 -4.43 9.95 -1.02
C GLY A 151 -5.06 10.40 0.30
N LYS A 152 -5.08 11.71 0.50
CA LYS A 152 -5.83 12.43 1.54
C LYS A 152 -6.86 13.31 0.85
N VAL A 153 -8.10 13.34 1.34
CA VAL A 153 -9.19 14.05 0.67
C VAL A 153 -9.87 15.07 1.58
N LYS A 154 -10.15 16.26 1.04
CA LYS A 154 -11.05 17.29 1.59
C LYS A 154 -12.31 17.29 0.73
N VAL A 155 -13.44 16.90 1.32
CA VAL A 155 -14.75 16.99 0.65
C VAL A 155 -15.37 18.31 1.05
N TYR A 156 -15.71 19.14 0.08
CA TYR A 156 -16.39 20.41 0.28
C TYR A 156 -17.90 20.19 0.45
N GLU A 157 -18.59 21.22 0.93
CA GLU A 157 -20.05 21.23 0.92
C GLU A 157 -20.60 21.24 -0.51
N ILE A 158 -21.88 20.89 -0.65
CA ILE A 158 -22.55 20.89 -1.96
C ILE A 158 -22.63 22.33 -2.45
N VAL A 159 -21.97 22.60 -3.57
CA VAL A 159 -21.99 23.91 -4.21
C VAL A 159 -23.17 23.98 -5.17
N LYS A 160 -23.99 25.02 -5.05
CA LYS A 160 -25.06 25.29 -6.00
C LYS A 160 -24.48 25.80 -7.31
N ASP A 161 -25.22 25.68 -8.41
CA ASP A 161 -24.72 26.04 -9.76
C ASP A 161 -24.73 27.57 -9.97
N ILE A 162 -24.11 28.31 -9.03
CA ILE A 162 -23.91 29.76 -9.06
C ILE A 162 -22.46 30.02 -9.47
N PRO A 163 -22.20 30.72 -10.60
CA PRO A 163 -20.85 30.84 -11.16
C PRO A 163 -19.81 31.46 -10.23
N VAL A 164 -20.21 32.47 -9.47
CA VAL A 164 -19.32 33.22 -8.57
C VAL A 164 -18.84 32.31 -7.43
N ASP A 165 -19.78 31.60 -6.81
CA ASP A 165 -19.51 30.71 -5.68
C ASP A 165 -18.56 29.58 -6.08
N LEU A 166 -18.80 28.94 -7.25
CA LEU A 166 -17.96 27.84 -7.71
C LEU A 166 -16.55 28.32 -8.09
N LYS A 167 -16.42 29.51 -8.67
CA LYS A 167 -15.12 30.08 -9.06
C LYS A 167 -14.20 30.31 -7.85
N GLU A 168 -14.72 30.91 -6.78
CA GLU A 168 -13.95 31.15 -5.56
C GLU A 168 -13.53 29.84 -4.88
N ILE A 169 -14.46 28.88 -4.79
CA ILE A 169 -14.21 27.56 -4.21
C ILE A 169 -13.16 26.80 -5.02
N LEU A 170 -13.19 26.88 -6.36
CA LEU A 170 -12.20 26.24 -7.21
C LEU A 170 -10.80 26.82 -7.03
N HIS A 171 -10.66 28.15 -6.93
CA HIS A 171 -9.38 28.79 -6.65
C HIS A 171 -8.85 28.40 -5.26
N GLU A 172 -9.70 28.41 -4.23
CA GLU A 172 -9.31 28.01 -2.88
C GLU A 172 -8.88 26.53 -2.86
N ALA A 173 -9.65 25.66 -3.52
CA ALA A 173 -9.34 24.24 -3.63
C ALA A 173 -8.02 24.00 -4.36
N ALA A 174 -7.76 24.72 -5.46
CA ALA A 174 -6.54 24.62 -6.24
C ALA A 174 -5.30 25.06 -5.46
N SER A 175 -5.40 26.10 -4.60
CA SER A 175 -4.27 26.61 -3.83
C SER A 175 -3.88 25.71 -2.63
N GLN A 176 -4.84 24.94 -2.10
CA GLN A 176 -4.64 24.11 -0.90
C GLN A 176 -4.35 22.62 -1.20
N ASN A 177 -4.58 22.16 -2.44
CA ASN A 177 -4.60 20.74 -2.79
C ASN A 177 -3.75 20.44 -4.03
N ASP A 178 -3.37 19.17 -4.15
CA ASP A 178 -2.56 18.64 -5.23
C ASP A 178 -3.36 18.34 -6.51
N VAL A 179 -4.67 18.09 -6.36
CA VAL A 179 -5.64 17.79 -7.42
C VAL A 179 -7.01 18.28 -6.97
N VAL A 180 -7.79 18.86 -7.89
CA VAL A 180 -9.20 19.24 -7.68
C VAL A 180 -10.10 18.32 -8.47
N VAL A 181 -11.17 17.84 -7.84
CA VAL A 181 -12.20 17.01 -8.46
C VAL A 181 -13.55 17.69 -8.29
N VAL A 182 -14.20 17.95 -9.41
CA VAL A 182 -15.57 18.47 -9.45
C VAL A 182 -16.50 17.33 -9.82
N LEU A 183 -17.50 17.06 -8.99
CA LEU A 183 -18.55 16.08 -9.29
C LEU A 183 -19.73 16.86 -9.87
N ALA A 184 -19.74 17.01 -11.20
CA ALA A 184 -20.74 17.79 -11.90
C ALA A 184 -21.89 16.91 -12.40
N GLY A 185 -23.12 17.40 -12.30
CA GLY A 185 -24.33 16.73 -12.77
C GLY A 185 -24.27 16.27 -14.24
N SER A 186 -25.12 15.30 -14.60
CA SER A 186 -25.13 14.66 -15.93
C SER A 186 -25.89 15.42 -17.01
N SER A 187 -26.55 16.53 -16.68
CA SER A 187 -27.33 17.35 -17.61
C SER A 187 -26.46 17.88 -18.75
N ALA A 188 -27.06 18.07 -19.93
CA ALA A 188 -26.36 18.62 -21.09
C ALA A 188 -25.78 20.02 -20.76
N GLY A 189 -26.48 20.83 -19.96
CA GLY A 189 -26.05 22.19 -19.59
C GLY A 189 -25.03 22.27 -18.43
N SER A 190 -25.03 21.32 -17.49
CA SER A 190 -24.13 21.38 -16.31
C SER A 190 -22.65 21.09 -16.66
N LYS A 191 -22.42 20.32 -17.74
CA LYS A 191 -21.08 20.05 -18.28
C LYS A 191 -20.48 21.30 -18.91
N ASP A 192 -21.28 21.96 -19.75
CA ASP A 192 -20.89 23.20 -20.41
C ASP A 192 -20.57 24.26 -19.36
N PHE A 193 -21.42 24.38 -18.33
CA PHE A 193 -21.21 25.27 -17.19
C PHE A 193 -19.88 25.06 -16.47
N THR A 194 -19.56 23.81 -16.08
CA THR A 194 -18.29 23.50 -15.39
C THR A 194 -17.11 23.81 -16.30
N SER A 195 -17.20 23.46 -17.59
CA SER A 195 -16.13 23.71 -18.56
C SER A 195 -15.90 25.21 -18.79
N GLU A 196 -16.95 26.03 -18.82
CA GLU A 196 -16.88 27.48 -18.99
C GLU A 196 -16.25 28.16 -17.77
N ILE A 197 -16.63 27.73 -16.56
CA ILE A 197 -16.03 28.25 -15.33
C ILE A 197 -14.54 27.92 -15.30
N VAL A 198 -14.15 26.67 -15.60
CA VAL A 198 -12.75 26.27 -15.64
C VAL A 198 -11.98 27.09 -16.67
N LYS A 199 -12.52 27.31 -17.88
CA LYS A 199 -11.91 28.20 -18.89
C LYS A 199 -11.72 29.65 -18.42
N SER A 200 -12.55 30.11 -17.47
CA SER A 200 -12.48 31.48 -16.94
C SER A 200 -11.42 31.68 -15.86
N ILE A 201 -10.85 30.59 -15.33
CA ILE A 201 -9.86 30.60 -14.23
C ILE A 201 -8.64 29.72 -14.48
N GLY A 202 -8.56 29.12 -15.65
CA GLY A 202 -7.52 28.18 -16.02
C GLY A 202 -7.77 27.61 -17.41
N ASP A 203 -7.19 26.45 -17.67
CA ASP A 203 -7.19 25.82 -18.99
C ASP A 203 -8.02 24.54 -18.99
N VAL A 204 -8.93 24.41 -19.95
CA VAL A 204 -9.58 23.13 -20.26
C VAL A 204 -8.75 22.42 -21.33
N LEU A 205 -8.10 21.33 -20.94
CA LEU A 205 -7.28 20.52 -21.82
C LEU A 205 -8.12 19.54 -22.64
N VAL A 206 -9.15 18.98 -22.01
CA VAL A 206 -10.04 17.99 -22.62
C VAL A 206 -11.47 18.25 -22.16
N HIS A 207 -12.38 18.40 -23.11
CA HIS A 207 -13.82 18.49 -22.85
C HIS A 207 -14.51 17.23 -23.40
N GLY A 208 -14.54 16.20 -22.58
CA GLY A 208 -15.06 14.89 -22.93
C GLY A 208 -13.99 13.93 -23.48
N VAL A 209 -14.19 12.66 -23.18
CA VAL A 209 -13.22 11.56 -23.40
C VAL A 209 -13.87 10.40 -24.13
N ALA A 210 -13.09 9.64 -24.90
CA ALA A 210 -13.58 8.49 -25.65
C ALA A 210 -13.66 7.22 -24.78
N ILE A 211 -14.43 7.28 -23.69
CA ILE A 211 -14.71 6.13 -22.81
C ILE A 211 -16.22 5.94 -22.62
N MET A 212 -16.63 4.70 -22.34
CA MET A 212 -18.00 4.38 -21.98
C MET A 212 -18.04 3.42 -20.78
N PRO A 213 -18.77 3.76 -19.70
CA PRO A 213 -19.37 5.07 -19.42
C PRO A 213 -18.29 6.09 -19.00
N GLY A 214 -18.62 7.38 -18.96
CA GLY A 214 -17.67 8.44 -18.55
C GLY A 214 -17.32 9.48 -19.62
N LYS A 215 -17.92 9.41 -20.81
CA LYS A 215 -17.70 10.37 -21.92
C LYS A 215 -17.63 11.84 -21.50
N PRO A 216 -18.47 12.36 -20.58
CA PRO A 216 -18.45 13.78 -20.20
C PRO A 216 -17.28 14.26 -19.35
N THR A 217 -16.27 13.43 -19.08
CA THR A 217 -15.18 13.82 -18.18
C THR A 217 -14.41 15.02 -18.73
N ILE A 218 -14.19 16.03 -17.89
CA ILE A 218 -13.40 17.22 -18.21
C ILE A 218 -12.03 17.09 -17.55
N LEU A 219 -10.97 17.40 -18.28
CA LEU A 219 -9.63 17.54 -17.74
C LEU A 219 -9.17 18.98 -17.94
N GLY A 220 -8.71 19.60 -16.87
CA GLY A 220 -8.22 20.97 -16.90
C GLY A 220 -7.09 21.20 -15.91
N ILE A 221 -6.63 22.44 -15.87
CA ILE A 221 -5.63 22.92 -14.93
C ILE A 221 -6.10 24.30 -14.44
N ILE A 222 -6.04 24.53 -13.13
CA ILE A 222 -6.20 25.87 -12.55
C ILE A 222 -4.86 26.20 -11.93
N ASP A 223 -4.24 27.29 -12.40
CA ASP A 223 -2.85 27.63 -12.13
C ASP A 223 -1.90 26.47 -12.50
N ASP A 224 -1.41 25.71 -11.52
CA ASP A 224 -0.58 24.49 -11.72
C ASP A 224 -1.26 23.21 -11.17
N THR A 225 -2.51 23.33 -10.72
CA THR A 225 -3.23 22.23 -10.06
C THR A 225 -4.16 21.53 -11.05
N PRO A 226 -3.98 20.22 -11.29
CA PRO A 226 -4.87 19.44 -12.15
C PRO A 226 -6.31 19.45 -11.64
N LEU A 227 -7.25 19.64 -12.54
CA LEU A 227 -8.68 19.57 -12.30
C LEU A 227 -9.30 18.43 -13.11
N ILE A 228 -10.18 17.67 -12.47
CA ILE A 228 -10.98 16.62 -13.12
C ILE A 228 -12.45 16.89 -12.85
N GLY A 229 -13.21 17.19 -13.91
CA GLY A 229 -14.68 17.20 -13.88
C GLY A 229 -15.20 15.78 -14.11
N LEU A 230 -15.67 15.13 -13.07
CA LEU A 230 -16.26 13.79 -13.13
C LEU A 230 -17.77 13.87 -13.42
N PRO A 231 -18.33 12.92 -14.18
CA PRO A 231 -19.77 12.90 -14.48
C PRO A 231 -20.63 12.56 -13.26
N GLY A 232 -21.85 13.11 -13.20
CA GLY A 232 -22.77 12.89 -12.07
C GLY A 232 -23.33 11.46 -11.95
N TYR A 233 -23.26 10.65 -13.00
CA TYR A 233 -23.67 9.25 -12.90
C TYR A 233 -22.60 8.43 -12.15
N PRO A 234 -22.93 7.72 -11.05
CA PRO A 234 -21.92 7.16 -10.13
C PRO A 234 -20.92 6.22 -10.80
N ILE A 235 -21.39 5.28 -11.63
CA ILE A 235 -20.50 4.34 -12.32
C ILE A 235 -19.61 5.06 -13.33
N SER A 236 -20.11 6.14 -13.95
CA SER A 236 -19.28 6.99 -14.83
C SER A 236 -18.20 7.71 -14.02
N ALA A 237 -18.54 8.26 -12.85
CA ALA A 237 -17.59 8.91 -11.96
C ALA A 237 -16.49 7.97 -11.49
N ILE A 238 -16.85 6.75 -11.07
CA ILE A 238 -15.89 5.72 -10.64
C ILE A 238 -14.92 5.38 -11.77
N ILE A 239 -15.44 5.05 -12.95
CA ILE A 239 -14.61 4.65 -14.09
C ILE A 239 -13.71 5.81 -14.52
N ALA A 240 -14.23 7.02 -14.63
CA ALA A 240 -13.43 8.20 -14.95
C ALA A 240 -12.35 8.49 -13.88
N ALA A 241 -12.67 8.37 -12.59
CA ALA A 241 -11.70 8.53 -11.51
C ALA A 241 -10.60 7.47 -11.58
N GLU A 242 -10.93 6.21 -11.87
CA GLU A 242 -9.94 5.16 -12.06
C GLU A 242 -9.02 5.40 -13.25
N GLN A 243 -9.53 5.98 -14.34
CA GLN A 243 -8.74 6.27 -15.54
C GLN A 243 -7.89 7.52 -15.40
N PHE A 244 -8.36 8.57 -14.72
CA PHE A 244 -7.70 9.89 -14.72
C PHE A 244 -7.20 10.34 -13.36
N LEU A 245 -7.93 10.08 -12.27
CA LEU A 245 -7.53 10.49 -10.92
C LEU A 245 -6.50 9.53 -10.30
N LYS A 246 -6.73 8.22 -10.42
CA LYS A 246 -5.84 7.19 -9.86
C LYS A 246 -4.41 7.31 -10.38
N PRO A 247 -4.14 7.49 -11.69
CA PRO A 247 -2.78 7.67 -12.18
C PRO A 247 -2.09 8.93 -11.63
N LEU A 248 -2.83 10.03 -11.42
CA LEU A 248 -2.27 11.25 -10.83
C LEU A 248 -1.83 11.03 -9.38
N ILE A 249 -2.65 10.36 -8.59
CA ILE A 249 -2.33 10.00 -7.19
C ILE A 249 -1.10 9.09 -7.16
N PHE A 250 -1.09 8.03 -7.99
CA PHE A 250 0.04 7.10 -8.06
C PHE A 250 1.33 7.80 -8.51
N ARG A 251 1.26 8.68 -9.51
CA ARG A 251 2.41 9.48 -9.97
C ARG A 251 2.97 10.37 -8.86
N LYS A 252 2.12 11.06 -8.10
CA LYS A 252 2.57 11.87 -6.94
C LYS A 252 3.19 11.00 -5.83
N LEU A 253 2.68 9.78 -5.65
CA LEU A 253 3.28 8.76 -4.79
C LEU A 253 4.52 8.06 -5.39
N GLY A 254 4.97 8.43 -6.59
CA GLY A 254 6.08 7.77 -7.28
C GLY A 254 5.80 6.31 -7.65
N LEU A 255 4.55 5.86 -7.56
CA LEU A 255 4.12 4.50 -7.86
C LEU A 255 3.62 4.41 -9.30
N THR A 256 3.69 3.21 -9.86
CA THR A 256 3.04 2.88 -11.14
C THR A 256 1.69 2.23 -10.89
N VAL A 257 0.70 2.60 -11.69
CA VAL A 257 -0.60 1.94 -11.66
C VAL A 257 -0.41 0.54 -12.22
N LYS A 258 -0.67 -0.50 -11.41
CA LYS A 258 -0.68 -1.87 -11.91
C LYS A 258 -1.76 -2.01 -12.98
N ARG A 259 -1.38 -2.51 -14.15
CA ARG A 259 -2.34 -2.91 -15.18
C ARG A 259 -3.24 -4.00 -14.60
N ARG A 260 -4.54 -3.93 -14.87
CA ARG A 260 -5.46 -5.00 -14.51
C ARG A 260 -5.04 -6.27 -15.26
N GLU A 261 -5.07 -7.40 -14.57
CA GLU A 261 -4.85 -8.68 -15.23
C GLU A 261 -5.98 -8.92 -16.23
N GLU A 262 -5.60 -9.23 -17.46
CA GLU A 262 -6.52 -9.49 -18.56
C GLU A 262 -6.49 -10.99 -18.86
N ILE A 263 -7.65 -11.64 -18.79
CA ILE A 263 -7.82 -13.04 -19.15
C ILE A 263 -8.81 -13.13 -20.32
N LYS A 264 -8.57 -14.07 -21.23
CA LYS A 264 -9.51 -14.35 -22.33
C LYS A 264 -10.68 -15.17 -21.79
N VAL A 265 -11.90 -14.73 -22.08
CA VAL A 265 -13.14 -15.40 -21.68
C VAL A 265 -14.11 -15.49 -22.85
N HIS A 266 -14.99 -16.47 -22.81
CA HIS A 266 -16.15 -16.53 -23.70
C HIS A 266 -17.34 -15.88 -23.00
N MET A 267 -18.04 -14.97 -23.67
CA MET A 267 -19.24 -14.36 -23.10
C MET A 267 -20.35 -15.39 -22.99
N ALA A 268 -20.94 -15.53 -21.80
CA ALA A 268 -22.08 -16.42 -21.58
C ALA A 268 -23.35 -15.94 -22.30
N HIS A 269 -23.45 -14.64 -22.59
CA HIS A 269 -24.58 -14.01 -23.27
C HIS A 269 -24.10 -13.04 -24.34
N LYS A 270 -24.94 -12.79 -25.34
CA LYS A 270 -24.70 -11.77 -26.34
C LYS A 270 -24.75 -10.39 -25.69
N VAL A 271 -23.66 -9.64 -25.77
CA VAL A 271 -23.59 -8.25 -25.30
C VAL A 271 -23.49 -7.35 -26.52
N VAL A 272 -24.29 -6.28 -26.54
CA VAL A 272 -24.22 -5.26 -27.58
C VAL A 272 -23.10 -4.28 -27.19
N SER A 273 -22.04 -4.22 -28.00
CA SER A 273 -21.07 -3.13 -27.90
C SER A 273 -21.72 -1.85 -28.42
N ARG A 274 -21.66 -0.76 -27.63
CA ARG A 274 -22.14 0.58 -28.03
C ARG A 274 -21.00 1.59 -28.17
N LEU A 275 -19.76 1.12 -28.27
CA LEU A 275 -18.60 1.93 -28.65
C LEU A 275 -18.67 2.30 -30.13
#